data_AF-A0A2N1UN14-F1
#
_entry.id   AF-A0A2N1UN14-F1
#
_cell.length_a   1.000
_cell.length_b   1.000
_cell.length_c   1.000
_cell.angle_alpha   90.00
_cell.angle_beta   90.00
_cell.angle_gamma   90.00
#
_symmetry.space_group_name_H-M   'P 1'
#
loop_
_entity.id
_entity.type
_entity.pdbx_description
1 polymer ?
#
loop_
_entity_poly.entity_id
_entity_poly.type
_entity_poly.pdbx_seq_one_letter_code
_entity_poly.pdbx_strand_id
1 'polypeptide(L)'
;MIKQFLKFSIVGIINTGLDLVFFNFLILATGIYKGGWLGVLNFIAFSLATVNSYFLNKFWVFKKKELSSFSNFFLISLISCVINTSIVYSVATFVSPFFGVSQLLWINIAKLLAIFISLFCNFFGYKFWVFKK
;
A
#
# COMPACT_ATOMS: atom_id res chain seq x y z
N MET A 1 -9.99 -14.08 18.33
CA MET A 1 -8.76 -13.26 18.20
C MET A 1 -7.78 -13.83 17.17
N ILE A 2 -7.11 -14.98 17.39
CA ILE A 2 -6.07 -15.49 16.45
C ILE A 2 -6.62 -15.77 15.03
N LYS A 3 -7.79 -16.41 14.91
CA LYS A 3 -8.42 -16.68 13.59
C LYS A 3 -8.81 -15.41 12.82
N GLN A 4 -9.16 -14.33 13.52
CA GLN A 4 -9.48 -13.04 12.89
C GLN A 4 -8.21 -12.30 12.48
N PHE A 5 -7.17 -12.35 13.32
CA PHE A 5 -5.86 -11.79 13.00
C PHE A 5 -5.24 -12.47 11.76
N LEU A 6 -5.29 -13.81 11.65
CA LEU A 6 -4.82 -14.51 10.45
C LEU A 6 -5.60 -14.11 9.20
N LYS A 7 -6.95 -14.10 9.27
CA LYS A 7 -7.78 -13.67 8.13
C LYS A 7 -7.45 -12.24 7.73
N PHE A 8 -7.27 -11.36 8.72
CA PHE A 8 -6.92 -9.98 8.52
C PHE A 8 -5.54 -9.82 7.84
N SER A 9 -4.51 -10.55 8.29
CA SER A 9 -3.20 -10.59 7.63
C SER A 9 -3.27 -11.10 6.20
N ILE A 10 -4.10 -12.12 5.94
CA ILE A 10 -4.34 -12.65 4.58
C ILE A 10 -4.96 -11.57 3.68
N VAL A 11 -5.94 -10.81 4.18
CA VAL A 11 -6.52 -9.71 3.40
C VAL A 11 -5.51 -8.59 3.15
N GLY A 12 -4.63 -8.29 4.12
CA GLY A 12 -3.52 -7.36 3.92
C GLY A 12 -2.55 -7.79 2.81
N ILE A 13 -2.21 -9.07 2.77
CA ILE A 13 -1.36 -9.65 1.71
C ILE A 13 -2.08 -9.56 0.35
N ILE A 14 -3.36 -9.94 0.29
CA ILE A 14 -4.17 -9.85 -0.94
C ILE A 14 -4.27 -8.39 -1.42
N ASN A 15 -4.50 -7.45 -0.50
CA ASN A 15 -4.58 -6.02 -0.82
C ASN A 15 -3.26 -5.51 -1.41
N THR A 16 -2.13 -5.90 -0.81
CA THR A 16 -0.80 -5.52 -1.30
C THR A 16 -0.52 -6.13 -2.67
N GLY A 17 -0.89 -7.39 -2.87
CA GLY A 17 -0.79 -8.06 -4.18
C GLY A 17 -1.63 -7.37 -5.25
N LEU A 18 -2.87 -7.02 -4.94
CA LEU A 18 -3.76 -6.30 -5.86
C LEU A 18 -3.26 -4.90 -6.18
N ASP A 19 -2.70 -4.18 -5.19
CA ASP A 19 -2.09 -2.87 -5.42
C ASP A 19 -0.89 -2.97 -6.39
N LEU A 20 -0.04 -4.00 -6.23
CA LEU A 20 1.05 -4.26 -7.17
C LEU A 20 0.53 -4.59 -8.57
N VAL A 21 -0.52 -5.41 -8.67
CA VAL A 21 -1.15 -5.78 -9.95
C VAL A 21 -1.75 -4.56 -10.64
N PHE A 22 -2.59 -3.79 -9.95
CA PHE A 22 -3.22 -2.59 -10.51
C PHE A 22 -2.18 -1.54 -10.89
N PHE A 23 -1.15 -1.36 -10.08
CA PHE A 23 -0.09 -0.40 -10.38
C PHE A 23 0.70 -0.82 -11.61
N ASN A 24 1.14 -2.08 -11.69
CA ASN A 24 1.84 -2.58 -12.88
C ASN A 24 0.96 -2.52 -14.13
N PHE A 25 -0.33 -2.87 -14.01
CA PHE A 25 -1.28 -2.75 -15.10
C PHE A 25 -1.42 -1.30 -15.58
N LEU A 26 -1.56 -0.34 -14.67
CA LEU A 26 -1.70 1.07 -14.99
C LEU A 26 -0.44 1.66 -15.63
N ILE A 27 0.76 1.38 -15.12
CA ILE A 27 2.00 1.88 -15.73
C ILE A 27 2.27 1.26 -17.10
N LEU A 28 1.91 -0.03 -17.29
CA LEU A 28 2.04 -0.69 -18.59
C LEU A 28 1.02 -0.15 -19.61
N ALA A 29 -0.22 0.08 -19.18
CA ALA A 29 -1.28 0.61 -20.05
C ALA A 29 -1.04 2.07 -20.44
N THR A 30 -0.48 2.88 -19.55
CA THR A 30 -0.25 4.32 -19.80
C THR A 30 1.15 4.62 -20.34
N GLY A 31 2.12 3.72 -20.18
CA GLY A 31 3.51 3.96 -20.52
C GLY A 31 4.18 5.03 -19.63
N ILE A 32 3.56 5.41 -18.52
CA ILE A 32 4.07 6.45 -17.62
C ILE A 32 4.97 5.80 -16.57
N TYR A 33 6.27 6.04 -16.71
CA TYR A 33 7.29 5.46 -15.84
C TYR A 33 7.99 6.48 -14.92
N LYS A 34 7.74 7.79 -15.08
CA LYS A 34 8.41 8.86 -14.32
C LYS A 34 7.48 10.08 -14.13
N GLY A 35 7.78 10.88 -13.11
CA GLY A 35 7.14 12.19 -12.85
C GLY A 35 5.88 12.13 -11.99
N GLY A 36 5.23 13.29 -11.83
CA GLY A 36 4.02 13.48 -11.01
C GLY A 36 2.90 12.47 -11.28
N TRP A 37 2.72 12.13 -12.54
CA TRP A 37 1.68 11.19 -12.98
C TRP A 37 1.88 9.77 -12.44
N LEU A 38 3.11 9.33 -12.17
CA LEU A 38 3.35 8.02 -11.56
C LEU A 38 2.78 7.95 -10.13
N GLY A 39 2.89 9.06 -9.38
CA GLY A 39 2.27 9.18 -8.06
C GLY A 39 0.75 9.07 -8.13
N VAL A 40 0.13 9.69 -9.14
CA VAL A 40 -1.31 9.60 -9.39
C VAL A 40 -1.72 8.16 -9.73
N LEU A 41 -0.98 7.47 -10.59
CA LEU A 41 -1.25 6.06 -10.93
C LEU A 41 -1.11 5.14 -9.71
N ASN A 42 -0.11 5.38 -8.85
CA ASN A 42 0.02 4.64 -7.59
C ASN A 42 -1.16 4.89 -6.65
N PHE A 43 -1.62 6.14 -6.56
CA PHE A 43 -2.78 6.50 -5.75
C PHE A 43 -4.06 5.81 -6.25
N ILE A 44 -4.28 5.76 -7.56
CA ILE A 44 -5.42 5.07 -8.17
C ILE A 44 -5.33 3.56 -7.92
N ALA A 45 -4.18 2.94 -8.17
CA ALA A 45 -3.94 1.52 -7.94
C ALA A 45 -4.25 1.13 -6.49
N PHE A 46 -3.72 1.92 -5.54
CA PHE A 46 -3.93 1.68 -4.13
C PHE A 46 -5.39 1.86 -3.73
N SER A 47 -6.06 2.88 -4.26
CA SER A 47 -7.48 3.14 -3.99
C SER A 47 -8.35 1.97 -4.45
N LEU A 48 -8.10 1.45 -5.66
CA LEU A 48 -8.79 0.26 -6.20
C LEU A 48 -8.55 -0.98 -5.34
N ALA A 49 -7.29 -1.22 -4.95
CA ALA A 49 -6.95 -2.33 -4.06
C ALA A 49 -7.69 -2.22 -2.71
N THR A 50 -7.69 -1.02 -2.13
CA THR A 50 -8.31 -0.73 -0.83
C THR A 50 -9.82 -0.89 -0.87
N VAL A 51 -10.49 -0.43 -1.93
CA VAL A 51 -11.92 -0.65 -2.14
C VAL A 51 -12.21 -2.16 -2.23
N ASN A 52 -11.38 -2.92 -2.96
CA ASN A 52 -11.55 -4.37 -3.01
C ASN A 52 -11.34 -5.02 -1.63
N SER A 53 -10.33 -4.60 -0.88
CA SER A 53 -10.07 -5.06 0.48
C SER A 53 -11.19 -4.72 1.46
N TYR A 54 -11.89 -3.59 1.28
CA TYR A 54 -13.10 -3.26 2.03
C TYR A 54 -14.18 -4.32 1.82
N PHE A 55 -14.49 -4.65 0.57
CA PHE A 55 -15.50 -5.67 0.25
C PHE A 55 -15.08 -7.04 0.78
N LEU A 56 -13.81 -7.41 0.62
CA LEU A 56 -13.29 -8.69 1.11
C LEU A 56 -13.38 -8.80 2.64
N ASN A 57 -12.99 -7.75 3.36
CA ASN A 57 -13.09 -7.72 4.82
C ASN A 57 -14.55 -7.74 5.29
N LYS A 58 -15.44 -6.98 4.63
CA LYS A 58 -16.85 -6.90 4.96
C LYS A 58 -17.56 -8.24 4.78
N PHE A 59 -17.37 -8.90 3.65
CA PHE A 59 -18.11 -10.12 3.30
C PHE A 59 -17.46 -11.42 3.80
N TRP A 60 -16.13 -11.48 3.90
CA TRP A 60 -15.42 -12.73 4.21
C TRP A 60 -14.87 -12.79 5.64
N VAL A 61 -14.26 -11.70 6.12
CA VAL A 61 -13.53 -11.71 7.39
C VAL A 61 -14.46 -11.53 8.57
N PHE A 62 -15.27 -10.46 8.56
CA PHE A 62 -15.99 -10.07 9.76
C PHE A 62 -17.38 -10.68 9.87
N LYS A 63 -18.11 -10.91 8.75
CA LYS A 63 -19.48 -11.47 8.73
C LYS A 63 -20.46 -10.89 9.78
N LYS A 64 -20.11 -9.77 10.44
CA LYS A 64 -20.82 -9.13 11.55
C LYS A 64 -20.85 -7.62 11.28
N LYS A 65 -21.97 -6.98 11.66
CA LYS A 65 -22.37 -5.60 11.34
C LYS A 65 -21.58 -4.49 12.06
N GLU A 66 -20.61 -4.80 12.93
CA GLU A 66 -19.94 -3.76 13.73
C GLU A 66 -18.83 -3.05 12.95
N LEU A 67 -19.20 -1.91 12.36
CA LEU A 67 -18.33 -1.00 11.58
C LEU A 67 -17.31 -0.23 12.43
N SER A 68 -17.47 -0.19 13.76
CA SER A 68 -16.72 0.68 14.68
C SER A 68 -15.20 0.41 14.69
N SER A 69 -14.78 -0.85 14.78
CA SER A 69 -13.34 -1.19 14.78
C SER A 69 -12.70 -1.17 13.38
N PHE A 70 -13.52 -1.19 12.32
CA PHE A 70 -13.05 -1.19 10.94
C PHE A 70 -12.65 0.21 10.46
N SER A 71 -13.34 1.25 10.94
CA SER A 71 -13.01 2.66 10.71
C SER A 71 -11.55 2.98 11.10
N ASN A 72 -11.14 2.57 12.30
CA ASN A 72 -9.78 2.79 12.79
C ASN A 72 -8.75 2.03 11.95
N PHE A 73 -9.07 0.80 11.54
CA PHE A 73 -8.20 0.01 10.67
C PHE A 73 -8.04 0.63 9.26
N PHE A 74 -9.13 1.14 8.71
CA PHE A 74 -9.14 1.81 7.41
C PHE A 74 -8.32 3.10 7.45
N LEU A 75 -8.49 3.92 8.48
CA LEU A 75 -7.71 5.14 8.70
C LEU A 75 -6.20 4.84 8.77
N ILE A 76 -5.82 3.80 9.49
CA ILE A 76 -4.42 3.36 9.61
C ILE A 76 -3.86 2.89 8.26
N SER A 77 -4.66 2.13 7.49
CA SER A 77 -4.28 1.69 6.14
C SER A 77 -4.14 2.87 5.18
N LEU A 78 -5.00 3.88 5.33
CA LEU A 78 -4.98 5.10 4.53
C LEU A 78 -3.77 5.99 4.86
N ILE A 79 -3.39 6.08 6.13
CA ILE A 79 -2.15 6.77 6.53
C ILE A 79 -0.93 6.02 5.96
N SER A 80 -0.93 4.69 6.05
CA SER A 80 0.12 3.84 5.47
C SER A 80 0.23 4.02 3.95
N CYS A 81 -0.91 4.17 3.27
CA CYS A 81 -0.98 4.50 1.85
C CYS A 81 -0.25 5.79 1.51
N VAL A 82 -0.57 6.87 2.23
CA VAL A 82 -0.04 8.20 1.94
C VAL A 82 1.48 8.18 2.11
N ILE A 83 1.96 7.53 3.16
CA ILE A 83 3.40 7.32 3.39
C ILE A 83 4.00 6.51 2.25
N ASN A 84 3.40 5.37 1.89
CA ASN A 84 3.91 4.52 0.81
C ASN A 84 3.98 5.26 -0.53
N THR A 85 2.88 5.91 -0.93
CA THR A 85 2.77 6.68 -2.18
C THR A 85 3.77 7.83 -2.23
N SER A 86 3.97 8.54 -1.11
CA SER A 86 4.96 9.61 -1.01
C SER A 86 6.39 9.10 -1.20
N ILE A 87 6.72 7.94 -0.66
CA ILE A 87 8.03 7.31 -0.83
C ILE A 87 8.20 6.83 -2.27
N VAL A 88 7.22 6.14 -2.86
CA VAL A 88 7.28 5.69 -4.26
C VAL A 88 7.48 6.87 -5.20
N TYR A 89 6.71 7.93 -5.01
CA TYR A 89 6.82 9.15 -5.81
C TYR A 89 8.22 9.78 -5.68
N SER A 90 8.73 9.91 -4.45
CA SER A 90 10.04 10.51 -4.19
C SER A 90 11.17 9.68 -4.79
N VAL A 91 11.17 8.37 -4.60
CA VAL A 91 12.21 7.48 -5.15
C VAL A 91 12.14 7.44 -6.67
N ALA A 92 10.96 7.30 -7.26
CA ALA A 92 10.84 7.21 -8.71
C ALA A 92 11.11 8.54 -9.44
N THR A 93 10.93 9.68 -8.76
CA THR A 93 11.15 11.01 -9.36
C THR A 93 12.56 11.52 -9.14
N PHE A 94 13.10 11.39 -7.92
CA PHE A 94 14.39 11.99 -7.56
C PHE A 94 15.57 11.00 -7.63
N VAL A 95 15.31 9.69 -7.73
CA VAL A 95 16.37 8.67 -7.77
C VAL A 95 16.40 8.00 -9.14
N SER A 96 17.47 8.26 -9.89
CA SER A 96 17.71 7.62 -11.18
C SER A 96 17.98 6.12 -11.01
N PRO A 97 17.57 5.29 -11.98
CA PRO A 97 17.87 3.86 -11.97
C PRO A 97 19.39 3.62 -11.90
N PHE A 98 19.83 2.84 -10.92
CA PHE A 98 21.21 2.36 -10.84
C PHE A 98 21.37 1.03 -11.59
N PHE A 99 22.59 0.60 -11.90
CA PHE A 99 22.90 -0.74 -12.46
C PHE A 99 22.29 -1.11 -13.83
N GLY A 100 21.79 -0.16 -14.61
CA GLY A 100 21.26 -0.45 -15.96
C GLY A 100 19.98 -1.29 -15.97
N VAL A 101 19.28 -1.39 -14.83
CA VAL A 101 17.98 -2.08 -14.78
C VAL A 101 16.92 -1.31 -15.56
N SER A 102 15.97 -2.04 -16.15
CA SER A 102 14.86 -1.45 -16.87
C SER A 102 14.03 -0.55 -15.95
N GLN A 103 13.45 0.50 -16.51
CA GLN A 103 12.73 1.49 -15.70
C GLN A 103 11.52 0.88 -14.97
N LEU A 104 10.89 -0.13 -15.58
CA LEU A 104 9.81 -0.90 -14.95
C LEU A 104 10.29 -1.69 -13.74
N LEU A 105 11.48 -2.30 -13.82
CA LEU A 105 12.05 -3.06 -12.71
C LEU A 105 12.51 -2.13 -11.58
N TRP A 106 13.08 -0.97 -11.92
CA TRP A 106 13.44 0.08 -10.96
C TRP A 106 12.24 0.58 -10.15
N ILE A 107 11.11 0.84 -10.81
CA ILE A 107 9.88 1.30 -10.16
C ILE A 107 9.32 0.23 -9.20
N ASN A 108 9.37 -1.04 -9.58
CA ASN A 108 8.93 -2.12 -8.70
C ASN A 108 9.85 -2.28 -7.47
N ILE A 109 11.16 -2.15 -7.65
CA ILE A 109 12.13 -2.12 -6.53
C ILE A 109 11.83 -0.94 -5.60
N ALA A 110 11.60 0.26 -6.16
CA ALA A 110 11.22 1.44 -5.39
C ALA A 110 9.92 1.23 -4.62
N LYS A 111 8.92 0.57 -5.23
CA LYS A 111 7.64 0.23 -4.58
C LYS A 111 7.81 -0.76 -3.44
N LEU A 112 8.63 -1.80 -3.62
CA LEU A 112 8.94 -2.76 -2.56
C LEU A 112 9.68 -2.11 -1.38
N LEU A 113 10.68 -1.26 -1.67
CA LEU A 113 11.38 -0.48 -0.65
C LEU A 113 10.42 0.46 0.09
N ALA A 114 9.52 1.13 -0.62
CA ALA A 114 8.51 2.00 -0.01
C ALA A 114 7.56 1.23 0.93
N ILE A 115 7.17 0.01 0.55
CA ILE A 115 6.34 -0.85 1.41
C ILE A 115 7.11 -1.22 2.67
N PHE A 116 8.37 -1.63 2.53
CA PHE A 116 9.22 -2.02 3.66
C PHE A 116 9.48 -0.85 4.61
N ILE A 117 9.85 0.32 4.09
CA ILE A 117 10.10 1.54 4.87
C ILE A 117 8.80 2.03 5.55
N SER A 118 7.67 2.00 4.86
CA SER A 118 6.37 2.38 5.43
C SER A 118 5.94 1.43 6.55
N LEU A 119 6.23 0.13 6.44
CA LEU A 119 6.03 -0.83 7.53
C LEU A 119 6.88 -0.50 8.76
N PHE A 120 8.16 -0.19 8.57
CA PHE A 120 9.04 0.23 9.67
C PHE A 120 8.63 1.57 10.29
N CYS A 121 8.26 2.56 9.47
CA CYS A 121 7.73 3.83 9.95
C CYS A 121 6.42 3.67 10.71
N ASN A 122 5.51 2.80 10.24
CA ASN A 122 4.30 2.45 10.96
C ASN A 122 4.64 1.83 12.31
N PHE A 123 5.50 0.81 12.34
CA PHE A 123 5.88 0.14 13.58
C PHE A 123 6.50 1.11 14.60
N PHE A 124 7.48 1.92 14.17
CA PHE A 124 8.13 2.88 15.04
C PHE A 124 7.23 4.07 15.41
N GLY A 125 6.37 4.54 14.50
CA GLY A 125 5.34 5.54 14.79
C GLY A 125 4.35 5.04 15.84
N TYR A 126 3.84 3.82 15.70
CA TYR A 126 3.00 3.20 16.73
C TYR A 126 3.75 3.05 18.05
N LYS A 127 4.97 2.52 18.02
CA LYS A 127 5.78 2.24 19.21
C LYS A 127 6.16 3.51 19.98
N PHE A 128 6.54 4.58 19.30
CA PHE A 128 7.08 5.79 19.93
C PHE A 128 6.10 6.97 20.04
N TRP A 129 5.05 7.00 19.22
CA TRP A 129 4.08 8.08 19.22
C TRP A 129 2.74 7.66 19.84
N VAL A 130 2.22 6.49 19.46
CA VAL A 130 0.87 6.04 19.88
C VAL A 130 0.91 5.30 21.21
N PHE A 131 1.92 4.45 21.43
CA PHE A 131 2.13 3.72 22.68
C PHE A 131 3.12 4.42 23.61
N LYS A 132 3.11 5.76 23.64
CA LYS A 132 3.63 6.45 24.82
C LYS A 132 2.76 6.07 26.01
N LYS A 133 3.31 5.25 26.90
CA LYS A 133 3.09 5.51 28.32
C LYS A 133 3.74 6.85 28.66
#